data_AF-A0A8J6Y8M4-F1
#
_entry.id   AF-A0A8J6Y8M4-F1
#
_cell.length_a   1.000
_cell.length_b   1.000
_cell.length_c   1.000
_cell.angle_alpha   90.00
_cell.angle_beta   90.00
_cell.angle_gamma   90.00
#
_symmetry.space_group_name_H-M   'P 1'
#
loop_
_entity.id
_entity.type
_entity.pdbx_description
1 polymer ?
#
loop_
_entity_poly.entity_id
_entity_poly.type
_entity_poly.pdbx_seq_one_letter_code
_entity_poly.pdbx_strand_id
1 'polypeptide(L)' 'MDDVHAFPGHIPCDDRSQSEVVVPIHDGEGRPIGVLDIDSHREGHFDEIDGEGCRLIVEILEKSGNTASSATYQRT' A
#
# COMPACT_ATOMS: atom_id res chain seq x y z
N MET A 1 9.01 7.06 1.20
CA MET A 1 9.21 8.51 1.09
C MET A 1 9.87 8.95 2.37
N ASP A 2 11.03 9.58 2.29
CA ASP A 2 11.78 9.94 3.51
C ASP A 2 11.18 11.17 4.22
N ASP A 3 10.46 12.01 3.46
CA ASP A 3 9.68 13.17 3.91
C ASP A 3 8.35 13.24 3.13
N VAL A 4 7.22 13.13 3.82
CA VAL A 4 5.88 13.20 3.24
C VAL A 4 5.48 14.62 2.80
N HIS A 5 6.10 15.65 3.39
CA HIS A 5 5.85 17.05 3.03
C HIS A 5 6.60 17.50 1.77
N ALA A 6 7.54 16.68 1.27
CA ALA A 6 8.31 16.97 0.05
C ALA A 6 7.48 16.87 -1.24
N PHE A 7 6.28 16.27 -1.19
CA PHE A 7 5.40 16.08 -2.34
C PHE A 7 4.22 17.08 -2.31
N PRO A 8 4.22 18.13 -3.16
CA PRO A 8 3.13 19.10 -3.19
C PRO A 8 1.83 18.45 -3.68
N GLY A 9 0.89 18.26 -2.74
CA GLY A 9 -0.40 17.60 -2.99
C GLY A 9 -0.69 16.41 -2.06
N HIS A 10 0.27 15.99 -1.23
CA HIS A 10 0.03 15.02 -0.16
C HIS A 10 -0.83 15.64 0.94
N ILE A 11 -1.99 15.04 1.22
CA ILE A 11 -2.82 15.36 2.39
C ILE A 11 -2.57 14.23 3.38
N PRO A 12 -1.74 14.43 4.41
CA PRO A 12 -1.45 13.37 5.37
C PRO A 12 -2.73 12.97 6.12
N CYS A 13 -2.89 11.67 6.40
CA CYS A 13 -3.97 11.16 7.24
C CYS A 13 -3.78 11.53 8.73
N ASP A 14 -2.54 11.76 9.18
CA ASP A 14 -2.16 12.31 10.50
C ASP A 14 -1.07 13.37 10.29
N ASP A 15 -1.30 14.59 10.79
CA ASP A 15 -0.39 15.74 10.67
C ASP A 15 1.02 15.48 11.27
N ARG A 16 1.19 14.40 12.05
CA ARG A 16 2.46 14.03 12.69
C ARG A 16 3.28 13.02 11.91
N SER A 17 2.77 12.51 10.78
CA SER A 17 3.55 11.60 9.94
C SER A 17 4.74 12.35 9.35
N GLN A 18 5.91 11.73 9.35
CA GLN A 18 7.18 12.27 8.85
C GLN A 18 7.82 11.38 7.79
N SER A 19 7.45 10.10 7.72
CA SER A 19 7.82 9.20 6.63
C SER A 19 6.71 8.19 6.36
N GLU A 20 6.66 7.66 5.13
CA GLU A 20 5.67 6.65 4.73
C GLU A 20 6.27 5.63 3.75
N VAL A 21 5.73 4.41 3.76
CA VAL A 21 5.90 3.41 2.71
C VAL A 21 4.53 3.12 2.11
N VAL A 22 4.43 3.38 0.80
CA VAL A 22 3.21 3.14 0.01
C VAL A 22 3.51 2.06 -1.02
N VAL A 23 2.72 0.98 -1.00
CA VAL A 23 2.86 -0.13 -1.96
C VAL A 23 1.51 -0.36 -2.67
N PRO A 24 1.44 -0.25 -4.01
CA PRO A 24 0.21 -0.51 -4.74
C PRO A 24 -0.18 -2.00 -4.67
N ILE A 25 -1.47 -2.26 -4.56
CA ILE A 25 -2.06 -3.61 -4.59
C ILE A 25 -2.78 -3.78 -5.92
N HIS A 26 -2.53 -4.89 -6.60
CA HIS A 26 -3.11 -5.20 -7.90
C HIS A 26 -4.07 -6.40 -7.84
N ASP A 27 -5.03 -6.44 -8.76
CA ASP A 27 -5.84 -7.64 -8.98
C ASP A 27 -5.08 -8.68 -9.82
N GLY A 28 -5.72 -9.84 -10.06
CA GLY A 28 -5.15 -10.91 -10.89
C GLY A 28 -4.94 -10.53 -12.36
N GLU A 29 -5.49 -9.41 -12.83
CA GLU A 29 -5.25 -8.84 -14.17
C GLU A 29 -4.15 -7.77 -14.16
N GLY A 30 -3.52 -7.53 -12.99
CA GLY A 30 -2.48 -6.52 -12.81
C GLY A 30 -3.02 -5.09 -12.70
N ARG A 31 -4.33 -4.90 -12.52
CA ARG A 31 -4.92 -3.55 -12.36
C ARG A 31 -4.80 -3.10 -10.91
N PRO A 32 -4.43 -1.83 -10.65
CA PRO A 32 -4.37 -1.32 -9.29
C PRO A 32 -5.78 -1.26 -8.69
N ILE A 33 -5.96 -1.91 -7.53
CA ILE A 33 -7.22 -1.98 -6.80
C ILE A 33 -7.15 -1.33 -5.41
N GLY A 34 -5.97 -0.94 -4.97
CA GLY A 34 -5.75 -0.26 -3.71
C GLY A 34 -4.28 0.03 -3.45
N VAL A 35 -3.99 0.51 -2.25
CA VAL A 35 -2.63 0.75 -1.75
C VAL A 35 -2.52 0.26 -0.31
N LEU A 36 -1.38 -0.33 0.04
CA LEU A 36 -0.93 -0.46 1.41
C LEU A 36 -0.22 0.83 1.79
N ASP A 37 -0.73 1.52 2.80
CA ASP A 37 -0.21 2.78 3.30
C ASP A 37 0.24 2.57 4.75
N ILE A 38 1.53 2.79 5.03
CA ILE A 38 2.11 2.69 6.37
C ILE A 38 2.86 3.97 6.68
N ASP A 39 2.39 4.68 7.71
CA ASP A 39 2.96 5.93 8.18
C ASP A 39 3.85 5.76 9.43
N SER A 40 4.75 6.72 9.65
CA SER A 40 5.54 6.83 10.88
C SER A 40 5.78 8.28 11.26
N HIS A 41 5.76 8.55 12.57
CA HIS A 41 6.11 9.85 13.15
C HIS A 41 7.63 10.12 13.21
N ARG A 42 8.45 9.18 12.73
CA ARG A 42 9.91 9.33 12.65
C ARG A 42 10.32 9.57 11.21
N GLU A 43 11.18 10.57 10.98
CA GLU A 43 11.82 10.77 9.67
C GLU A 43 12.71 9.57 9.32
N GLY A 44 12.72 9.19 8.04
CA GLY A 44 13.53 8.07 7.54
C GLY A 44 13.31 6.76 8.30
N HIS A 45 12.08 6.50 8.77
CA HIS A 45 11.80 5.33 9.60
C HIS A 45 11.95 4.02 8.84
N PHE A 46 11.66 4.06 7.55
CA PHE A 46 11.63 2.91 6.68
C PHE A 46 12.87 2.86 5.81
N ASP A 47 13.47 1.68 5.73
CA ASP A 47 14.57 1.41 4.82
C ASP A 47 14.17 0.45 3.68
N GLU A 48 15.16 -0.02 2.93
CA GLU A 48 14.94 -0.96 1.82
C GLU A 48 14.34 -2.29 2.29
N ILE A 49 14.73 -2.78 3.48
CA ILE A 49 14.26 -4.04 4.05
C ILE A 49 12.79 -3.90 4.44
N ASP A 50 12.40 -2.77 5.03
CA ASP A 50 11.00 -2.48 5.34
C ASP A 50 10.15 -2.45 4.06
N GLY A 51 10.67 -1.81 3.01
CA GLY A 51 10.02 -1.77 1.70
C GLY A 51 9.86 -3.17 1.07
N GLU A 52 10.86 -4.04 1.19
CA GLU A 52 10.77 -5.45 0.78
C GLU A 52 9.72 -6.23 1.58
N GLY A 53 9.72 -6.06 2.90
CA GLY A 53 8.72 -6.68 3.78
C GLY A 53 7.29 -6.28 3.41
N CYS A 54 7.07 -4.99 3.14
CA CYS A 54 5.77 -4.48 2.69
C CYS A 54 5.33 -5.08 1.36
N ARG A 55 6.26 -5.27 0.41
CA ARG A 55 5.98 -5.97 -0.87
C ARG A 55 5.54 -7.42 -0.63
N LEU A 56 6.20 -8.15 0.27
CA LEU A 56 5.82 -9.53 0.60
C LEU A 56 4.41 -9.60 1.22
N ILE A 57 4.05 -8.62 2.07
CA ILE A 57 2.70 -8.53 2.62
C ILE A 57 1.68 -8.30 1.50
N VAL A 58 1.94 -7.37 0.58
CA VAL A 58 1.06 -7.13 -0.57
C VAL A 58 0.90 -8.39 -1.41
N GLU A 59 1.97 -9.12 -1.71
CA GLU A 59 1.86 -10.39 -2.45
C GLU A 59 0.95 -11.41 -1.77
N ILE A 60 0.98 -11.49 -0.43
CA ILE A 60 0.09 -12.39 0.33
C ILE A 60 -1.37 -11.92 0.20
N LEU A 61 -1.61 -10.60 0.26
CA LEU A 61 -2.94 -10.02 0.12
C LEU A 61 -3.51 -10.28 -1.29
N GLU A 62 -2.70 -10.07 -2.34
CA GLU A 62 -3.07 -10.34 -3.73
C GLU A 62 -3.41 -11.82 -3.96
N LYS A 63 -2.58 -12.73 -3.43
CA LYS A 63 -2.82 -14.19 -3.50
C LYS A 63 -4.07 -14.60 -2.73
N SER A 64 -4.34 -13.95 -1.59
CA SER A 64 -5.53 -14.23 -0.77
C SER A 64 -6.81 -13.74 -1.46
N GLY A 65 -6.78 -12.57 -2.10
CA GLY A 65 -7.90 -12.05 -2.89
C GLY A 65 -8.28 -12.92 -4.09
N ASN A 66 -7.31 -13.66 -4.65
CA ASN A 66 -7.53 -14.52 -5.82
C ASN A 66 -8.19 -15.88 -5.50
N THR A 67 -8.39 -16.22 -4.22
CA THR A 67 -9.14 -17.45 -3.84
C THR A 67 -10.65 -17.32 -3.96
N ALA A 68 -11.18 -16.14 -4.32
CA ALA A 68 -12.62 -15.89 -4.47
C ALA A 68 -13.09 -15.69 -5.92
N SER A 69 -12.25 -15.91 -6.95
CA SER A 69 -12.71 -15.82 -8.34
C SER A 69 -13.37 -17.12 -8.82
N SER A 70 -14.47 -17.50 -8.16
CA SER A 70 -15.53 -18.36 -8.72
C SER A 70 -16.92 -18.00 -8.17
N ALA A 71 -17.09 -16.81 -7.59
CA ALA A 71 -18.40 -16.31 -7.17
C ALA A 71 -18.81 -15.13 -8.06
N THR A 72 -19.47 -15.49 -9.15
CA THR A 72 -20.36 -14.69 -10.00
C THR A 72 -20.89 -13.41 -9.35
N TYR A 73 -20.39 -12.24 -9.77
CA TYR A 73 -21.07 -10.97 -9.56
C TYR A 73 -22.15 -10.79 -10.64
N GLN A 74 -23.33 -11.36 -10.40
CA GLN A 74 -24.55 -11.02 -11.15
C GLN A 74 -25.18 -9.78 -10.49
N ARG A 75 -25.10 -8.62 -11.14
CA ARG A 75 -26.03 -7.51 -10.89
C ARG A 75 -27.37 -7.82 -11.58
N THR A 76 -28.45 -7.73 -10.81
CA THR A 76 -29.80 -7.43 -11.31
C THR A 76 -29.98 -5.93 -11.45
#